data_AF-A0A9E8MXZ7-F1
#
_entry.id   AF-A0A9E8MXZ7-F1
#
_cell.length_a   1.000
_cell.length_b   1.000
_cell.length_c   1.000
_cell.angle_alpha   90.00
_cell.angle_beta   90.00
_cell.angle_gamma   90.00
#
_symmetry.space_group_name_H-M   'P 1'
#
loop_
_entity.id
_entity.type
_entity.pdbx_description
1 polymer ?
#
loop_
_entity_poly.entity_id
_entity_poly.type
_entity_poly.pdbx_seq_one_letter_code
_entity_poly.pdbx_strand_id
1 'polypeptide(L)'
;MELYNAIANNDDYSEIQGIAYLKEGQLITTPPRTQMKSLKDLPLPNRAAIPVEKYLETWKTHHGKSSMTISTQRGCPYTCKWCSTAVYGQSYRRRPPELVAAELRMLKNTYNPR
;
A
#
# COMPACT_ATOMS: atom_id res chain seq x y z
N MET A 1 8.14 6.55 7.40
CA MET A 1 7.96 7.83 8.14
C MET A 1 9.19 8.70 8.05
N GLU A 2 10.41 8.16 7.92
CA GLU A 2 11.66 8.95 7.82
C GLU A 2 11.59 10.12 6.82
N LEU A 3 11.11 9.91 5.59
CA LEU A 3 11.02 11.00 4.60
C LEU A 3 10.07 12.11 5.05
N TYR A 4 8.90 11.73 5.54
CA TYR A 4 7.91 12.70 6.04
C TYR A 4 8.50 13.50 7.20
N ASN A 5 9.14 12.84 8.16
CA ASN A 5 9.76 13.51 9.30
C ASN A 5 10.87 14.45 8.85
N ALA A 6 11.75 14.01 7.94
CA ALA A 6 12.85 14.84 7.45
C ALA A 6 12.34 16.10 6.74
N ILE A 7 11.32 15.97 5.89
CA ILE A 7 10.69 17.13 5.24
C ILE A 7 10.01 18.05 6.26
N ALA A 8 9.27 17.48 7.21
CA ALA A 8 8.54 18.27 8.22
C ALA A 8 9.48 19.04 9.16
N ASN A 9 10.63 18.47 9.47
CA ASN A 9 11.66 19.08 10.34
C ASN A 9 12.69 19.90 9.56
N ASN A 10 12.64 19.89 8.23
CA ASN A 10 13.66 20.47 7.35
C ASN A 10 15.07 19.87 7.57
N ASP A 11 15.12 18.56 7.88
CA ASP A 11 16.34 17.77 8.01
C ASP A 11 16.83 17.27 6.63
N ASP A 12 18.08 16.84 6.56
CA ASP A 12 18.60 16.19 5.37
C ASP A 12 17.92 14.83 5.13
N TYR A 13 17.48 14.62 3.90
CA TYR A 13 16.86 13.39 3.43
C TYR A 13 17.71 12.66 2.37
N SER A 14 18.93 13.12 2.11
CA SER A 14 19.81 12.55 1.08
C SER A 14 20.18 11.08 1.32
N GLU A 15 20.18 10.63 2.58
CA GLU A 15 20.50 9.24 2.96
C GLU A 15 19.28 8.30 2.97
N ILE A 16 18.07 8.83 2.78
CA ILE A 16 16.83 8.05 2.84
C ILE A 16 16.71 7.16 1.62
N GLN A 17 16.61 5.84 1.82
CA GLN A 17 16.57 4.89 0.70
C GLN A 17 15.24 4.89 -0.05
N GLY A 18 15.32 4.75 -1.37
CA GLY A 18 14.19 4.56 -2.28
C GLY A 18 13.46 5.84 -2.69
N ILE A 19 14.15 6.98 -2.66
CA ILE A 19 13.63 8.27 -3.15
C ILE A 19 14.41 8.76 -4.37
N ALA A 20 13.74 9.58 -5.17
CA ALA A 20 14.32 10.34 -6.27
C ALA A 20 13.80 11.79 -6.18
N TYR A 21 14.68 12.77 -6.36
CA TYR A 21 14.33 14.19 -6.28
C TYR A 21 15.25 15.05 -7.14
N LEU A 22 14.83 16.29 -7.42
CA LEU A 22 15.63 17.28 -8.13
C LEU A 22 16.31 18.20 -7.12
N LYS A 23 17.62 18.43 -7.28
CA LYS A 23 18.39 19.42 -6.55
C LYS A 23 19.21 20.23 -7.55
N GLU A 24 19.00 21.55 -7.59
CA GLU A 24 19.70 22.45 -8.52
C GLU A 24 19.63 22.00 -9.99
N GLY A 25 18.48 21.46 -10.40
CA GLY A 25 18.26 20.95 -11.76
C GLY A 25 18.86 19.56 -12.03
N GLN A 26 19.58 18.97 -11.08
CA GLN A 26 20.13 17.62 -11.19
C GLN A 26 19.21 16.58 -10.54
N LEU A 27 19.01 15.46 -11.22
CA LEU A 27 18.29 14.31 -10.69
C LEU A 27 19.20 13.53 -9.75
N ILE A 28 18.80 13.43 -8.48
CA ILE A 28 19.46 12.63 -7.46
C ILE A 28 18.57 11.42 -7.14
N THR A 29 19.17 10.23 -7.14
CA THR A 29 18.51 8.98 -6.78
C THR A 29 19.29 8.30 -5.65
N THR A 30 18.56 7.80 -4.67
CA THR A 30 19.13 7.04 -3.55
C THR A 30 19.06 5.54 -3.84
N PRO A 31 19.86 4.70 -3.18
CA PRO A 31 19.79 3.25 -3.35
C PRO A 31 18.38 2.69 -3.13
N PRO A 32 17.98 1.64 -3.85
CA PRO A 32 16.67 1.01 -3.68
C PRO A 32 16.42 0.60 -2.23
N ARG A 33 15.19 0.84 -1.77
CA ARG A 33 14.81 0.51 -0.39
C ARG A 33 14.75 -0.99 -0.19
N THR A 34 15.32 -1.45 0.92
CA THR A 34 15.16 -2.85 1.35
C THR A 34 13.69 -3.15 1.61
N GLN A 35 13.20 -4.24 1.01
CA GLN A 35 11.84 -4.67 1.18
C GLN A 35 11.58 -5.18 2.60
N MET A 36 10.50 -4.69 3.22
CA MET A 36 10.04 -5.20 4.52
C MET A 36 9.76 -6.71 4.45
N LYS A 37 10.36 -7.49 5.35
CA LYS A 37 10.27 -8.96 5.36
C LYS A 37 8.87 -9.46 5.77
N SER A 38 8.33 -8.93 6.86
CA SER A 38 7.03 -9.33 7.41
C SER A 38 5.98 -8.26 7.18
N LEU A 39 4.78 -8.64 6.75
CA LEU A 39 3.66 -7.72 6.60
C LEU A 39 2.77 -7.65 7.85
N LYS A 40 3.15 -8.34 8.94
CA LYS A 40 2.35 -8.40 10.18
C LYS A 40 2.22 -7.04 10.87
N ASP A 41 3.26 -6.21 10.78
CA ASP A 41 3.38 -4.95 11.51
C ASP A 41 2.74 -3.77 10.76
N LEU A 42 2.17 -4.01 9.58
CA LEU A 42 1.48 -2.98 8.82
C LEU A 42 0.12 -2.67 9.46
N PRO A 43 -0.18 -1.39 9.74
CA PRO A 43 -1.49 -1.00 10.26
C PRO A 43 -2.58 -1.24 9.22
N LEU A 44 -3.82 -1.33 9.68
CA LEU A 44 -4.96 -1.36 8.78
C LEU A 44 -5.05 -0.05 7.98
N PRO A 45 -5.46 -0.10 6.69
CA PRO A 45 -5.71 1.11 5.92
C PRO A 45 -6.72 2.02 6.62
N ASN A 46 -6.40 3.31 6.73
CA ASN A 46 -7.30 4.30 7.32
C ASN A 46 -8.44 4.65 6.36
N ARG A 47 -9.43 3.77 6.28
CA ARG A 47 -10.60 3.92 5.42
C ARG A 47 -11.55 5.01 5.91
N ALA A 48 -11.57 5.30 7.21
CA ALA A 48 -12.37 6.39 7.77
C ALA A 48 -11.90 7.79 7.35
N ALA A 49 -10.67 7.93 6.84
CA ALA A 49 -10.14 9.20 6.34
C ALA A 49 -10.72 9.62 4.97
N ILE A 50 -11.50 8.75 4.31
CA ILE A 50 -12.11 9.03 3.01
C ILE A 50 -13.61 8.68 3.05
N PRO A 51 -14.44 9.30 2.19
CA PRO A 51 -15.87 8.97 2.09
C PRO A 51 -16.08 7.64 1.35
N VAL A 52 -15.86 6.52 2.03
CA VAL A 52 -15.91 5.15 1.47
C VAL A 52 -17.27 4.83 0.84
N GLU A 53 -18.34 5.38 1.40
CA GLU A 53 -19.72 5.14 1.00
C GLU A 53 -19.92 5.51 -0.48
N LYS A 54 -19.31 6.61 -0.93
CA LYS A 54 -19.36 7.04 -2.34
C LYS A 54 -18.81 5.98 -3.29
N TYR A 55 -17.74 5.29 -2.89
CA TYR A 55 -17.13 4.22 -3.70
C TYR A 55 -18.03 2.97 -3.72
N LEU A 56 -18.62 2.61 -2.57
CA LEU A 56 -19.53 1.48 -2.46
C LEU A 56 -20.78 1.69 -3.33
N GLU A 57 -21.38 2.87 -3.25
CA GLU A 57 -22.57 3.26 -4.03
C GLU A 57 -22.28 3.31 -5.53
N THR A 58 -21.13 3.90 -5.92
CA THR A 58 -20.71 3.95 -7.32
C THR A 58 -20.55 2.54 -7.87
N TRP A 59 -19.81 1.68 -7.16
CA TRP A 59 -19.61 0.29 -7.59
C TRP A 59 -20.94 -0.46 -7.70
N LYS A 60 -21.84 -0.26 -6.73
CA LYS A 60 -23.18 -0.87 -6.74
C LYS A 60 -24.04 -0.39 -7.89
N THR A 61 -24.00 0.89 -8.22
CA THR A 61 -24.75 1.47 -9.36
C THR A 61 -24.35 0.84 -10.68
N HIS A 62 -23.05 0.60 -10.89
CA HIS A 62 -22.54 0.07 -12.15
C HIS A 62 -22.42 -1.46 -12.22
N HIS A 63 -22.37 -2.16 -11.08
CA HIS A 63 -22.12 -3.60 -11.00
C HIS A 63 -23.14 -4.39 -10.18
N GLY A 64 -24.19 -3.75 -9.66
CA GLY A 64 -25.29 -4.37 -8.90
C GLY A 64 -24.96 -4.79 -7.47
N LYS A 65 -23.69 -4.71 -7.07
CA LYS A 65 -23.17 -4.99 -5.73
C LYS A 65 -22.06 -4.02 -5.40
N SER A 66 -21.85 -3.72 -4.13
CA SER A 66 -20.69 -2.95 -3.66
C SER A 66 -19.47 -3.84 -3.44
N SER A 67 -18.28 -3.24 -3.40
CA SER A 67 -17.01 -3.96 -3.27
C SER A 67 -16.00 -3.15 -2.47
N MET A 68 -15.16 -3.85 -1.72
CA MET A 68 -14.03 -3.28 -0.98
C MET A 68 -12.77 -4.08 -1.23
N THR A 69 -11.64 -3.39 -1.27
CA THR A 69 -10.35 -4.01 -1.52
C THR A 69 -9.65 -4.39 -0.22
N ILE A 70 -8.96 -5.53 -0.25
CA ILE A 70 -8.00 -5.96 0.77
C ILE A 70 -6.70 -6.34 0.07
N SER A 71 -5.57 -6.10 0.72
CA SER A 71 -4.27 -6.58 0.25
C SER A 71 -3.81 -7.69 1.20
N THR A 72 -3.67 -8.91 0.69
CA THR A 72 -3.26 -10.09 1.47
C THR A 72 -1.79 -10.43 1.31
N GLN A 73 -1.13 -9.86 0.29
CA GLN A 73 0.27 -10.11 -0.03
C GLN A 73 0.91 -8.93 -0.76
N ARG A 74 2.24 -8.92 -0.78
CA ARG A 74 3.08 -8.04 -1.62
C ARG A 74 4.10 -8.87 -2.37
N GLY A 75 4.22 -8.59 -3.67
CA GLY A 75 5.11 -9.30 -4.58
C GLY A 75 4.45 -10.52 -5.24
N CYS A 76 5.09 -10.96 -6.31
CA CYS A 76 4.77 -12.18 -7.03
C CYS A 76 6.08 -12.90 -7.38
N PRO A 77 6.28 -14.20 -7.04
CA PRO A 77 7.52 -14.91 -7.35
C PRO A 77 7.64 -15.32 -8.83
N TYR A 78 6.59 -15.08 -9.63
CA TYR A 78 6.56 -15.45 -11.04
C TYR A 78 7.23 -14.40 -11.93
N THR A 79 7.76 -14.86 -13.07
CA THR A 79 8.56 -14.06 -14.01
C THR A 79 7.81 -13.73 -15.30
N CYS A 80 6.48 -13.56 -15.22
CA CYS A 80 5.62 -13.28 -16.36
C CYS A 80 6.09 -12.04 -17.13
N LYS A 81 6.39 -12.20 -18.43
CA LYS A 81 6.94 -11.14 -19.30
C LYS A 81 6.08 -9.87 -19.39
N TRP A 82 4.79 -9.99 -19.09
CA TRP A 82 3.78 -8.95 -19.21
C TRP A 82 3.37 -8.37 -17.84
N CYS A 83 3.88 -8.93 -16.74
CA CYS A 83 3.54 -8.46 -15.40
C CYS A 83 4.50 -7.36 -14.94
N SER A 84 3.96 -6.21 -14.55
CA SER A 84 4.74 -5.18 -13.88
C SER A 84 5.03 -5.60 -12.43
N THR A 85 6.29 -5.91 -12.15
CA THR A 85 6.78 -6.20 -10.80
C THR A 85 7.55 -5.03 -10.19
N ALA A 86 7.47 -3.82 -10.79
CA ALA A 86 8.30 -2.67 -10.42
C ALA A 86 8.20 -2.26 -8.95
N VAL A 87 7.02 -2.40 -8.33
CA VAL A 87 6.77 -1.93 -6.95
C VAL A 87 7.22 -2.93 -5.89
N TYR A 88 6.90 -4.21 -6.08
CA TYR A 88 7.15 -5.24 -5.06
C TYR A 88 8.21 -6.28 -5.44
N GLY A 89 8.77 -6.16 -6.64
CA GLY A 89 9.74 -7.09 -7.20
C GLY A 89 9.25 -8.53 -7.26
N GLN A 90 10.21 -9.42 -7.50
CA GLN A 90 10.03 -10.86 -7.40
C GLN A 90 10.14 -11.29 -5.94
N SER A 91 9.13 -10.95 -5.14
CA SER A 91 9.03 -11.35 -3.73
C SER A 91 7.73 -12.10 -3.48
N TYR A 92 7.65 -12.83 -2.36
CA TYR A 92 6.42 -13.46 -1.91
C TYR A 92 6.25 -13.26 -0.42
N ARG A 93 5.57 -12.16 -0.05
CA ARG A 93 5.37 -11.77 1.35
C ARG A 93 3.88 -11.71 1.63
N ARG A 94 3.41 -12.59 2.49
CA ARG A 94 2.00 -12.70 2.85
C ARG A 94 1.71 -12.06 4.20
N ARG A 95 0.51 -11.52 4.34
CA ARG A 95 -0.05 -11.21 5.65
C ARG A 95 -0.49 -12.50 6.33
N PRO A 96 -0.38 -12.59 7.66
CA PRO A 96 -0.94 -13.71 8.40
C PRO A 96 -2.44 -13.84 8.15
N PRO A 97 -2.97 -15.06 7.87
CA PRO A 97 -4.36 -15.27 7.50
C PRO A 97 -5.35 -14.81 8.58
N GLU A 98 -4.99 -14.91 9.86
CA GLU A 98 -5.78 -14.45 10.99
C GLU A 98 -6.02 -12.93 10.97
N LEU A 99 -5.01 -12.14 10.58
CA LEU A 99 -5.15 -10.69 10.44
C LEU A 99 -6.02 -10.32 9.23
N VAL A 100 -5.95 -11.10 8.15
CA VAL A 100 -6.80 -10.92 6.97
C VAL A 100 -8.27 -11.23 7.32
N ALA A 101 -8.52 -12.33 8.03
CA ALA A 101 -9.87 -12.69 8.48
C ALA A 101 -10.44 -11.67 9.47
N ALA A 102 -9.61 -11.14 10.37
CA ALA A 102 -9.99 -10.06 11.27
C ALA A 102 -10.36 -8.77 10.49
N GLU A 103 -9.58 -8.38 9.48
CA GLU A 103 -9.92 -7.24 8.63
C GLU A 103 -11.23 -7.46 7.88
N LEU A 104 -11.46 -8.64 7.28
CA LEU A 104 -12.72 -8.96 6.60
C LEU A 104 -13.94 -8.83 7.52
N ARG A 105 -13.81 -9.32 8.77
CA ARG A 105 -14.87 -9.19 9.78
C ARG A 105 -15.13 -7.72 10.11
N MET A 106 -14.07 -6.93 10.32
CA MET A 106 -14.20 -5.50 10.57
C MET A 106 -14.88 -4.79 9.39
N LEU A 107 -14.47 -5.05 8.16
CA LEU A 107 -15.05 -4.42 6.98
C LEU A 107 -16.54 -4.74 6.83
N LYS A 108 -16.93 -6.00 7.08
CA LYS A 108 -18.33 -6.41 7.08
C LYS A 108 -19.14 -5.67 8.14
N ASN A 109 -18.61 -5.54 9.36
CA ASN A 109 -19.33 -4.91 10.47
C ASN A 109 -19.42 -3.39 10.34
N THR A 110 -18.35 -2.74 9.86
CA THR A 110 -18.25 -1.27 9.80
C THR A 110 -18.86 -0.71 8.52
N TYR A 111 -18.60 -1.31 7.37
CA TYR A 111 -18.99 -0.77 6.06
C TYR A 111 -20.06 -1.59 5.35
N ASN A 112 -20.25 -2.85 5.74
CA ASN A 112 -21.31 -3.74 5.24
C ASN A 112 -21.46 -3.69 3.69
N PRO A 113 -20.40 -3.99 2.92
CA PRO A 113 -20.51 -4.07 1.47
C PRO A 113 -21.48 -5.21 1.08
N ARG A 114 -22.51 -4.87 0.32
CA ARG A 114 -23.55 -5.74 -0.25
C ARG A 114 -23.72 -5.53 -1.74
#